data_AF-A0A8J6QWP8-F1
#
_entry.id   AF-A0A8J6QWP8-F1
#
_cell.length_a   1.000
_cell.length_b   1.000
_cell.length_c   1.000
_cell.angle_alpha   90.00
_cell.angle_beta   90.00
_cell.angle_gamma   90.00
#
_symmetry.space_group_name_H-M   'P 1'
#
loop_
_entity.id
_entity.type
_entity.pdbx_description
1 polymer ?
#
loop_
_entity_poly.entity_id
_entity_poly.type
_entity_poly.pdbx_seq_one_letter_code
_entity_poly.pdbx_strand_id
1 'polypeptide(L)'
;MKTTNILIAGVGGQGILLASEVLSEVCLMAGLDVKKNEIHGMSQRGGSVVSHVRYGEKVYSSIIPEGEVDIIFSFELMETCRYLPLLRKNGRVVVNDWKIAPPSVALGKQSYPENLIATIAQQFPLTTVVDGLTLALETGNAKTVNSVLLGALSNILDFDHEMWLTALKKMVPEKLVDINLQAFAAGRGING
;
A
#
# COMPACT_ATOMS: atom_id res chain seq x y z
N MET A 1 12.73 11.38 -16.48
CA MET A 1 11.56 11.13 -15.61
C MET A 1 11.91 11.51 -14.16
N LYS A 2 11.04 12.23 -13.44
CA LYS A 2 11.22 12.53 -12.01
C LYS A 2 11.10 11.22 -11.21
N THR A 3 11.93 11.02 -10.18
CA THR A 3 11.77 9.89 -9.25
C THR A 3 10.43 9.99 -8.52
N THR A 4 9.66 8.91 -8.54
CA THR A 4 8.42 8.76 -7.76
C THR A 4 8.72 8.03 -6.46
N ASN A 5 8.16 8.55 -5.37
CA ASN A 5 8.36 8.06 -4.00
C ASN A 5 7.05 7.51 -3.44
N ILE A 6 7.00 6.21 -3.17
CA ILE A 6 5.86 5.54 -2.56
C ILE A 6 6.25 5.06 -1.17
N LEU A 7 5.49 5.47 -0.16
CA LEU A 7 5.61 4.97 1.20
C LEU A 7 4.50 3.96 1.45
N ILE A 8 4.88 2.72 1.69
CA ILE A 8 3.95 1.63 1.99
C ILE A 8 3.94 1.43 3.50
N ALA A 9 2.77 1.48 4.11
CA ALA A 9 2.62 1.40 5.56
C ALA A 9 1.53 0.41 5.98
N GLY A 10 1.65 -0.11 7.19
CA GLY A 10 0.61 -0.92 7.82
C GLY A 10 1.15 -1.70 9.00
N VAL A 11 0.45 -2.77 9.32
CA VAL A 11 0.75 -3.66 10.45
C VAL A 11 1.29 -4.99 9.95
N GLY A 12 2.24 -5.56 10.69
CA GLY A 12 2.84 -6.86 10.36
C GLY A 12 1.79 -7.96 10.16
N GLY A 13 1.90 -8.67 9.03
CA GLY A 13 0.98 -9.75 8.63
C GLY A 13 0.03 -9.40 7.47
N GLN A 14 -0.02 -8.14 7.02
CA GLN A 14 -0.95 -7.70 5.97
C GLN A 14 -0.44 -7.86 4.52
N GLY A 15 0.78 -8.38 4.32
CA GLY A 15 1.37 -8.57 2.97
C GLY A 15 2.06 -7.33 2.40
N ILE A 16 2.50 -6.39 3.25
CA ILE A 16 3.19 -5.14 2.86
C ILE A 16 4.45 -5.40 2.02
N LEU A 17 5.27 -6.37 2.42
CA LEU A 17 6.49 -6.73 1.67
C LEU A 17 6.16 -7.33 0.31
N LEU A 18 5.17 -8.23 0.25
CA LEU A 18 4.74 -8.79 -1.04
C LEU A 18 4.23 -7.69 -1.96
N ALA A 19 3.48 -6.71 -1.44
CA ALA A 19 3.02 -5.57 -2.22
C ALA A 19 4.16 -4.66 -2.70
N SER A 20 5.19 -4.44 -1.86
CA SER A 20 6.38 -3.68 -2.24
C SER A 20 7.19 -4.38 -3.33
N GLU A 21 7.29 -5.71 -3.27
CA GLU A 21 7.96 -6.52 -4.30
C GLU A 21 7.20 -6.52 -5.62
N VAL A 22 5.87 -6.68 -5.59
CA VAL A 22 5.04 -6.63 -6.81
C VAL A 22 5.16 -5.27 -7.49
N LEU A 23 5.04 -4.17 -6.74
CA LEU A 23 5.24 -2.83 -7.27
C LEU A 23 6.65 -2.65 -7.86
N SER A 24 7.68 -3.13 -7.16
CA SER A 24 9.07 -3.03 -7.62
C SER A 24 9.28 -3.79 -8.93
N GLU A 25 8.72 -5.00 -9.04
CA GLU A 25 8.76 -5.81 -10.26
C GLU A 25 8.06 -5.10 -11.43
N VAL A 26 6.90 -4.46 -11.21
CA VAL A 26 6.22 -3.65 -12.24
C VAL A 26 7.13 -2.53 -12.73
N CYS A 27 7.75 -1.78 -11.81
CA CYS A 27 8.66 -0.69 -12.18
C CYS A 27 9.90 -1.21 -12.94
N LEU A 28 10.46 -2.36 -12.55
CA LEU A 28 11.61 -2.97 -13.22
C LEU A 28 11.24 -3.44 -14.64
N MET A 29 10.06 -4.03 -14.83
CA MET A 29 9.56 -4.42 -16.16
C MET A 29 9.30 -3.21 -17.07
N ALA A 30 8.97 -2.06 -16.48
CA ALA A 30 8.89 -0.78 -17.19
C ALA A 30 10.27 -0.16 -17.52
N GLY A 31 11.38 -0.84 -17.20
CA GLY A 31 12.74 -0.39 -17.49
C GLY A 31 13.26 0.71 -16.55
N LEU A 32 12.63 0.88 -15.37
CA LEU A 32 13.02 1.89 -14.40
C LEU A 32 14.01 1.35 -13.37
N ASP A 33 14.87 2.23 -12.87
CA ASP A 33 15.69 1.95 -11.69
C ASP A 33 14.82 2.03 -10.44
N VAL A 34 14.95 1.04 -9.56
CA VAL A 34 14.18 0.92 -8.33
C VAL A 34 15.13 0.81 -7.13
N LYS A 35 14.82 1.55 -6.06
CA LYS A 35 15.47 1.44 -4.76
C LYS A 35 14.42 1.29 -3.68
N LYS A 36 14.62 0.29 -2.83
CA LYS A 36 13.75 0.00 -1.71
C LYS A 36 14.50 0.11 -0.39
N ASN A 37 13.83 0.59 0.65
CA ASN A 37 14.32 0.53 2.03
C ASN A 37 13.17 0.09 2.94
N GLU A 38 13.43 -0.88 3.80
CA GLU A 38 12.40 -1.49 4.64
C GLU A 38 12.76 -1.35 6.10
N ILE A 39 11.86 -0.73 6.85
CA ILE A 39 11.96 -0.62 8.28
C ILE A 39 10.96 -1.60 8.86
N HIS A 40 11.47 -2.76 9.22
CA HIS A 40 10.76 -3.69 10.08
C HIS A 40 10.94 -3.14 11.50
N GLY A 41 9.89 -2.55 12.09
CA GLY A 41 9.89 -2.39 13.54
C GLY A 41 10.16 -3.75 14.20
N MET A 42 10.70 -3.80 15.42
CA MET A 42 11.07 -5.04 16.16
C MET A 42 9.89 -6.02 16.42
N SER A 43 8.75 -5.87 15.76
CA SER A 43 7.55 -6.67 15.96
C SER A 43 7.22 -7.50 14.73
N GLN A 44 7.37 -8.81 14.86
CA GLN A 44 7.04 -9.79 13.83
C GLN A 44 5.51 -9.95 13.62
N ARG A 45 4.66 -9.43 14.53
CA ARG A 45 3.19 -9.41 14.43
C ARG A 45 2.59 -8.26 15.22
N GLY A 46 1.73 -7.45 14.60
CA GLY A 46 0.98 -6.39 15.28
C GLY A 46 1.74 -5.07 15.48
N GLY A 47 2.99 -4.96 15.02
CA GLY A 47 3.70 -3.69 14.99
C GLY A 47 3.69 -3.04 13.61
N SER A 48 4.06 -1.77 13.61
CA SER A 48 4.22 -0.94 12.41
C SER A 48 5.29 -1.50 11.47
N VAL A 49 4.96 -1.56 10.20
CA VAL A 49 5.84 -1.96 9.10
C VAL A 49 5.80 -0.88 8.04
N VAL A 50 6.97 -0.45 7.59
CA VAL A 50 7.11 0.56 6.53
C VAL A 50 8.08 0.08 5.46
N SER A 51 7.69 0.27 4.20
CA SER A 51 8.55 0.09 3.04
C SER A 51 8.58 1.37 2.22
N HIS A 52 9.77 1.89 1.94
CA HIS A 52 10.00 2.98 1.02
C HIS A 52 10.33 2.38 -0.34
N VAL A 53 9.56 2.73 -1.37
CA VAL A 53 9.84 2.35 -2.75
C VAL A 53 10.04 3.62 -3.56
N ARG A 54 11.20 3.71 -4.23
CA ARG A 54 11.56 4.84 -5.09
C ARG A 54 11.90 4.31 -6.46
N TYR A 55 11.32 4.91 -7.51
CA TYR A 55 11.58 4.49 -8.87
C TYR A 55 11.66 5.66 -9.86
N GLY A 56 12.39 5.47 -10.96
CA GLY A 56 12.52 6.44 -12.05
C GLY A 56 13.64 6.03 -13.01
N GLU A 57 14.04 6.89 -13.94
CA GLU A 57 15.15 6.59 -14.87
C GLU A 57 16.47 6.28 -14.15
N LYS A 58 16.71 6.95 -13.01
CA LYS A 58 17.87 6.71 -12.15
C LYS A 58 17.57 7.13 -10.72
N VAL A 59 17.87 6.27 -9.75
CA VAL A 59 17.58 6.50 -8.33
C VAL A 59 18.86 6.34 -7.51
N TYR A 60 19.31 7.46 -6.92
CA TYR A 60 20.58 7.53 -6.20
C TYR A 60 20.51 7.13 -4.72
N SER A 61 19.32 7.10 -4.12
CA SER A 61 19.13 6.80 -2.70
C SER A 61 17.84 6.04 -2.48
N SER A 62 17.82 5.12 -1.52
CA SER A 62 16.62 4.38 -1.12
C SER A 62 15.77 5.11 -0.07
N ILE A 63 16.26 6.23 0.49
CA ILE A 63 15.57 7.00 1.52
C ILE A 63 14.72 8.10 0.87
N ILE A 64 13.43 8.14 1.20
CA ILE A 64 12.53 9.23 0.79
C ILE A 64 12.74 10.40 1.76
N PRO A 65 13.07 11.62 1.29
CA PRO A 65 13.13 12.80 2.15
C PRO A 65 11.76 13.13 2.77
N GLU A 66 11.78 13.77 3.93
CA GLU A 66 10.55 14.25 4.58
C GLU A 66 9.80 15.23 3.66
N GLY A 67 8.47 15.08 3.57
CA GLY A 67 7.61 15.90 2.72
C GLY A 67 7.73 15.60 1.21
N GLU A 68 8.48 14.57 0.81
CA GLU A 68 8.68 14.19 -0.60
C GLU A 68 7.99 12.87 -0.99
N VAL A 69 7.18 12.27 -0.11
CA VAL A 69 6.36 11.10 -0.50
C VAL A 69 5.31 11.58 -1.51
N ASP A 70 5.22 10.89 -2.65
CA ASP A 70 4.20 11.15 -3.68
C ASP A 70 2.89 10.42 -3.35
N ILE A 71 3.00 9.18 -2.86
CA ILE A 71 1.86 8.33 -2.53
C ILE A 71 2.12 7.62 -1.21
N ILE A 72 1.19 7.76 -0.26
CA ILE A 72 1.07 6.82 0.86
C ILE A 72 0.16 5.69 0.42
N PHE A 73 0.67 4.47 0.41
CA PHE A 73 -0.05 3.24 0.12
C PHE A 73 -0.18 2.41 1.41
N SER A 74 -1.32 2.53 2.09
CA SER A 74 -1.44 2.05 3.47
C SER A 74 -2.50 0.97 3.65
N PHE A 75 -2.17 0.00 4.48
CA PHE A 75 -3.00 -1.17 4.78
C PHE A 75 -3.82 -1.01 6.06
N GLU A 76 -3.64 0.11 6.80
CA GLU A 76 -4.27 0.37 8.09
C GLU A 76 -4.44 1.89 8.33
N LEU A 77 -5.58 2.31 8.91
CA LEU A 77 -5.93 3.73 9.03
C LEU A 77 -5.01 4.55 9.95
N MET A 78 -4.69 4.06 11.15
CA MET A 78 -3.85 4.77 12.10
C MET A 78 -2.39 4.83 11.63
N GLU A 79 -1.89 3.77 10.96
CA GLU A 79 -0.59 3.79 10.29
C GLU A 79 -0.56 4.85 9.20
N THR A 80 -1.65 5.00 8.42
CA THR A 80 -1.77 6.09 7.43
C THR A 80 -1.58 7.46 8.09
N CYS A 81 -2.32 7.73 9.17
CA CYS A 81 -2.24 8.99 9.92
C CYS A 81 -0.82 9.26 10.45
N ARG A 82 -0.11 8.21 10.92
CA ARG A 82 1.26 8.34 11.43
C ARG A 82 2.23 8.87 10.37
N TYR A 83 2.02 8.52 9.10
CA TYR A 83 2.95 8.88 8.01
C TYR A 83 2.49 10.07 7.16
N LEU A 84 1.30 10.64 7.39
CA LEU A 84 0.82 11.85 6.69
C LEU A 84 1.82 13.01 6.68
N PRO A 85 2.61 13.30 7.74
CA PRO A 85 3.60 14.38 7.69
C PRO A 85 4.69 14.20 6.61
N LEU A 86 4.94 12.97 6.15
CA LEU A 86 5.91 12.68 5.10
C LEU A 86 5.34 12.93 3.69
N LEU A 87 4.01 13.00 3.56
CA LEU A 87 3.32 13.22 2.28
C LEU A 87 3.49 14.65 1.80
N ARG A 88 3.86 14.81 0.53
CA ARG A 88 3.94 16.13 -0.09
C ARG A 88 2.56 16.78 -0.18
N LYS A 89 2.50 18.12 -0.27
CA LYS A 89 1.23 18.89 -0.30
C LYS A 89 0.18 18.39 -1.31
N ASN A 90 0.62 17.94 -2.48
CA ASN A 90 -0.25 17.42 -3.55
C ASN A 90 -0.08 15.90 -3.74
N GLY A 91 0.30 15.20 -2.68
CA GLY A 91 0.45 13.76 -2.67
C GLY A 91 -0.90 13.06 -2.63
N ARG A 92 -0.88 11.76 -2.90
CA ARG A 92 -2.06 10.89 -2.90
C ARG A 92 -2.02 9.93 -1.73
N VAL A 93 -3.18 9.48 -1.30
CA VAL A 93 -3.32 8.41 -0.31
C VAL A 93 -4.16 7.30 -0.92
N VAL A 94 -3.69 6.07 -0.84
CA VAL A 94 -4.51 4.87 -1.04
C VAL A 94 -4.52 4.16 0.30
N VAL A 95 -5.69 4.10 0.93
CA VAL A 95 -5.82 3.58 2.30
C VAL A 95 -6.86 2.50 2.36
N ASN A 96 -6.50 1.38 2.98
CA ASN A 96 -7.45 0.36 3.37
C ASN A 96 -8.25 0.81 4.59
N ASP A 97 -9.59 0.76 4.53
CA ASP A 97 -10.47 0.99 5.67
C ASP A 97 -10.42 -0.23 6.62
N TRP A 98 -9.27 -0.40 7.25
CA TRP A 98 -9.03 -1.45 8.21
C TRP A 98 -8.42 -0.85 9.47
N LYS A 99 -9.00 -1.23 10.60
CA LYS A 99 -8.58 -0.84 11.95
C LYS A 99 -7.99 -2.04 12.65
N ILE A 100 -6.75 -1.91 13.09
CA ILE A 100 -6.10 -2.92 13.93
C ILE A 100 -5.76 -2.25 15.26
N ALA A 101 -6.41 -2.71 16.32
CA ALA A 101 -6.19 -2.16 17.66
C ALA A 101 -4.73 -2.39 18.09
N PRO A 102 -3.93 -1.33 18.34
CA PRO A 102 -2.61 -1.50 18.93
C PRO A 102 -2.74 -2.03 20.37
N PRO A 103 -1.66 -2.55 20.98
CA PRO A 103 -1.71 -3.13 22.32
C PRO A 103 -2.35 -2.21 23.38
N SER A 104 -2.12 -0.90 23.32
CA SER A 104 -2.73 0.05 24.27
C SER A 104 -4.26 0.12 24.15
N VAL A 105 -4.79 0.04 22.93
CA VAL A 105 -6.24 0.03 22.67
C VAL A 105 -6.84 -1.34 22.97
N ALA A 106 -6.19 -2.43 22.54
CA ALA A 106 -6.65 -3.78 22.79
C ALA A 106 -6.73 -4.11 24.30
N LEU A 107 -5.84 -3.52 25.11
CA LEU A 107 -5.85 -3.63 26.58
C LEU A 107 -6.77 -2.62 27.27
N GLY A 108 -7.54 -1.82 26.52
CA GLY A 108 -8.48 -0.83 27.07
C GLY A 108 -7.83 0.38 27.74
N LYS A 109 -6.52 0.62 27.51
CA LYS A 109 -5.80 1.77 28.09
C LYS A 109 -6.01 3.06 27.29
N GLN A 110 -6.39 2.93 26.03
CA GLN A 110 -6.67 4.03 25.10
C GLN A 110 -7.82 3.65 24.16
N SER A 111 -8.42 4.64 23.49
CA SER A 111 -9.40 4.41 22.43
C SER A 111 -8.75 4.51 21.06
N TYR A 112 -9.21 3.71 20.10
CA TYR A 112 -8.83 3.89 18.69
C TYR A 112 -9.40 5.22 18.20
N PRO A 113 -8.62 6.10 17.54
CA PRO A 113 -9.12 7.38 17.06
C PRO A 113 -10.29 7.24 16.09
N GLU A 114 -11.29 8.11 16.22
CA GLU A 114 -12.46 8.13 15.34
C GLU A 114 -12.24 9.06 14.13
N ASN A 115 -13.09 8.92 13.11
CA ASN A 115 -13.14 9.81 11.94
C ASN A 115 -11.81 9.95 11.18
N LEU A 116 -10.95 8.93 11.21
CA LEU A 116 -9.64 8.97 10.53
C LEU A 116 -9.78 9.15 9.02
N ILE A 117 -10.72 8.48 8.36
CA ILE A 117 -10.95 8.63 6.92
C ILE A 117 -11.27 10.08 6.56
N ALA A 118 -12.20 10.71 7.28
CA ALA A 118 -12.59 12.10 7.05
C ALA A 118 -11.40 13.05 7.29
N THR A 119 -10.63 12.82 8.35
CA THR A 119 -9.40 13.58 8.65
C THR A 119 -8.38 13.49 7.51
N ILE A 120 -8.12 12.27 7.02
CA ILE A 120 -7.18 12.03 5.91
C ILE A 120 -7.67 12.75 4.64
N ALA A 121 -8.93 12.53 4.24
CA ALA A 121 -9.49 13.10 3.02
C ALA A 121 -9.60 14.64 3.06
N GLN A 122 -9.84 15.23 4.24
CA GLN A 122 -9.84 16.67 4.42
C GLN A 122 -8.45 17.28 4.21
N GLN A 123 -7.40 16.61 4.70
CA GLN A 123 -6.02 17.09 4.56
C GLN A 123 -5.46 16.80 3.16
N PHE A 124 -5.83 15.66 2.57
CA PHE A 124 -5.36 15.19 1.26
C PHE A 124 -6.55 14.78 0.40
N PRO A 125 -7.11 15.69 -0.41
CA PRO A 125 -8.30 15.42 -1.23
C PRO A 125 -8.14 14.30 -2.25
N LEU A 126 -6.90 13.97 -2.63
CA LEU A 126 -6.58 12.85 -3.52
C LEU A 126 -6.42 11.54 -2.74
N THR A 127 -7.42 11.22 -1.90
CA THR A 127 -7.47 10.00 -1.08
C THR A 127 -8.43 8.99 -1.68
N THR A 128 -7.93 7.81 -1.99
CA THR A 128 -8.74 6.63 -2.36
C THR A 128 -8.87 5.73 -1.14
N VAL A 129 -10.11 5.54 -0.68
CA VAL A 129 -10.43 4.64 0.44
C VAL A 129 -10.90 3.31 -0.13
N VAL A 130 -10.35 2.22 0.37
CA VAL A 130 -10.62 0.87 -0.12
C VAL A 130 -11.11 0.00 1.03
N ASP A 131 -12.28 -0.62 0.90
CA ASP A 131 -12.67 -1.73 1.78
C ASP A 131 -12.04 -3.03 1.29
N GLY A 132 -10.73 -3.15 1.53
CA GLY A 132 -9.92 -4.23 0.96
C GLY A 132 -10.29 -5.60 1.53
N LEU A 133 -10.69 -5.67 2.80
CA LEU A 133 -11.07 -6.93 3.44
C LEU A 133 -12.38 -7.48 2.87
N THR A 134 -13.40 -6.64 2.74
CA THR A 134 -14.68 -7.07 2.16
C THR A 134 -14.48 -7.53 0.72
N LEU A 135 -13.80 -6.76 -0.11
CA LEU A 135 -13.54 -7.13 -1.51
C LEU A 135 -12.72 -8.44 -1.63
N ALA A 136 -11.71 -8.63 -0.77
CA ALA A 136 -10.94 -9.88 -0.76
C ALA A 136 -11.81 -11.09 -0.37
N LEU A 137 -12.72 -10.91 0.60
CA LEU A 137 -13.67 -11.94 1.00
C LEU A 137 -14.67 -12.29 -0.10
N GLU A 138 -15.14 -11.29 -0.86
CA GLU A 138 -16.04 -11.49 -2.02
C GLU A 138 -15.37 -12.31 -3.13
N THR A 139 -14.05 -12.15 -3.31
CA THR A 139 -13.26 -13.00 -4.23
C THR A 139 -12.93 -14.38 -3.66
N GLY A 140 -13.27 -14.65 -2.39
CA GLY A 140 -13.17 -15.96 -1.75
C GLY A 140 -11.96 -16.17 -0.85
N ASN A 141 -11.12 -15.16 -0.61
CA ASN A 141 -9.95 -15.32 0.27
C ASN A 141 -9.46 -14.01 0.89
N ALA A 142 -9.69 -13.82 2.20
CA ALA A 142 -9.21 -12.67 2.97
C ALA A 142 -7.68 -12.43 2.91
N LYS A 143 -6.87 -13.40 2.46
CA LYS A 143 -5.42 -13.23 2.30
C LYS A 143 -5.04 -12.46 1.03
N THR A 144 -5.98 -12.13 0.15
CA THR A 144 -5.74 -11.39 -1.10
C THR A 144 -5.97 -9.88 -0.99
N VAL A 145 -6.14 -9.35 0.24
CA VAL A 145 -6.31 -7.91 0.51
C VAL A 145 -5.22 -7.07 -0.15
N ASN A 146 -3.96 -7.53 -0.12
CA ASN A 146 -2.86 -6.85 -0.77
C ASN A 146 -3.04 -6.74 -2.30
N SER A 147 -3.58 -7.78 -2.95
CA SER A 147 -3.89 -7.77 -4.37
C SER A 147 -5.03 -6.81 -4.70
N VAL A 148 -6.07 -6.74 -3.87
CA VAL A 148 -7.11 -5.69 -3.99
C VAL A 148 -6.50 -4.29 -3.93
N LEU A 149 -5.68 -4.03 -2.91
CA LEU A 149 -5.06 -2.72 -2.73
C LEU A 149 -4.10 -2.37 -3.88
N LEU A 150 -3.33 -3.34 -4.39
CA LEU A 150 -2.50 -3.17 -5.59
C LEU A 150 -3.35 -2.84 -6.82
N GLY A 151 -4.53 -3.45 -6.95
CA GLY A 151 -5.51 -3.14 -7.99
C GLY A 151 -5.91 -1.66 -7.96
N ALA A 152 -6.27 -1.16 -6.77
CA ALA A 152 -6.61 0.25 -6.59
C ALA A 152 -5.42 1.18 -6.88
N LEU A 153 -4.21 0.84 -6.42
CA LEU A 153 -2.99 1.59 -6.70
C LEU A 153 -2.67 1.63 -8.22
N SER A 154 -2.98 0.56 -8.95
CA SER A 154 -2.72 0.46 -10.39
C SER A 154 -3.53 1.45 -11.24
N ASN A 155 -4.62 2.02 -10.71
CA ASN A 155 -5.38 3.09 -11.39
C ASN A 155 -4.70 4.46 -11.28
N ILE A 156 -3.76 4.61 -10.34
CA ILE A 156 -3.06 5.87 -10.06
C ILE A 156 -1.70 5.91 -10.75
N LEU A 157 -1.06 4.75 -10.90
CA LEU A 157 0.25 4.62 -11.52
C LEU A 157 0.11 4.29 -13.00
N ASP A 158 0.84 5.03 -13.83
CA ASP A 158 0.82 4.89 -15.29
C ASP A 158 1.73 3.75 -15.75
N PHE A 159 1.33 2.52 -15.41
CA PHE A 159 1.97 1.29 -15.86
C PHE A 159 0.98 0.41 -16.60
N ASP A 160 1.47 -0.34 -17.60
CA ASP A 160 0.64 -1.26 -18.37
C ASP A 160 0.00 -2.31 -17.45
N HIS A 161 -1.27 -2.60 -17.71
CA HIS A 161 -2.05 -3.56 -16.94
C HIS A 161 -1.39 -4.95 -16.93
N GLU A 162 -0.84 -5.38 -18.07
CA GLU A 162 -0.19 -6.69 -18.18
C GLU A 162 1.07 -6.79 -17.32
N MET A 163 1.77 -5.68 -17.04
CA MET A 163 2.90 -5.67 -16.12
C MET A 163 2.44 -6.02 -14.70
N TRP A 164 1.32 -5.46 -14.24
CA TRP A 164 0.76 -5.79 -12.92
C TRP A 164 0.37 -7.27 -12.82
N LEU A 165 -0.32 -7.81 -13.83
CA LEU A 165 -0.72 -9.21 -13.84
C LEU A 165 0.50 -10.13 -13.86
N THR A 166 1.53 -9.79 -14.64
CA THR A 166 2.77 -10.56 -14.73
C THR A 166 3.54 -10.54 -13.41
N ALA A 167 3.69 -9.37 -12.78
CA ALA A 167 4.33 -9.25 -11.48
C ALA A 167 3.59 -10.06 -10.41
N LEU A 168 2.25 -9.97 -10.35
CA LEU A 168 1.45 -10.75 -9.42
C LEU A 168 1.65 -12.25 -9.62
N LYS A 169 1.54 -12.75 -10.86
CA LYS A 169 1.75 -14.17 -11.20
C LYS A 169 3.13 -14.68 -10.76
N LYS A 170 4.17 -13.84 -10.86
CA LYS A 170 5.54 -14.18 -10.46
C LYS A 170 5.70 -14.30 -8.94
N MET A 171 4.99 -13.48 -8.18
CA MET A 171 5.21 -13.32 -6.73
C MET A 171 4.24 -14.15 -5.87
N VAL A 172 3.05 -14.46 -6.38
CA VAL A 172 2.07 -15.27 -5.63
C VAL A 172 2.26 -16.77 -5.91
N PRO A 173 1.96 -17.65 -4.93
CA PRO A 173 1.99 -19.09 -5.18
C PRO A 173 1.05 -19.48 -6.32
N GLU A 174 1.49 -20.40 -7.19
CA GLU A 174 0.76 -20.83 -8.39
C GLU A 174 -0.72 -21.15 -8.12
N LYS A 175 -0.99 -21.92 -7.07
CA LYS A 175 -2.36 -22.29 -6.64
C LYS A 175 -3.25 -21.12 -6.20
N LEU A 176 -2.68 -19.94 -5.99
CA LEU A 176 -3.37 -18.72 -5.56
C LEU A 176 -3.38 -17.65 -6.64
N VAL A 177 -2.85 -17.91 -7.85
CA VAL A 177 -2.77 -16.91 -8.92
C VAL A 177 -4.16 -16.40 -9.28
N ASP A 178 -5.08 -17.30 -9.66
CA ASP A 178 -6.39 -16.90 -10.19
C ASP A 178 -7.17 -16.03 -9.20
N ILE A 179 -7.20 -16.43 -7.92
CA ILE A 179 -7.90 -15.67 -6.88
C ILE A 179 -7.23 -14.32 -6.58
N ASN A 180 -5.91 -14.21 -6.70
CA ASN A 180 -5.22 -12.92 -6.56
C ASN A 180 -5.47 -12.01 -7.78
N LEU A 181 -5.58 -12.55 -8.98
CA LEU A 181 -5.93 -11.77 -10.18
C LEU A 181 -7.37 -11.27 -10.11
N GLN A 182 -8.31 -12.09 -9.60
CA GLN A 182 -9.68 -11.65 -9.33
C GLN A 182 -9.73 -10.55 -8.27
N ALA A 183 -9.00 -10.71 -7.17
CA ALA A 183 -8.88 -9.68 -6.13
C ALA A 183 -8.28 -8.38 -6.66
N PHE A 184 -7.23 -8.47 -7.47
CA PHE A 184 -6.63 -7.32 -8.15
C PHE A 184 -7.64 -6.62 -9.07
N ALA A 185 -8.39 -7.38 -9.87
CA ALA A 185 -9.44 -6.83 -10.73
C ALA A 185 -10.54 -6.13 -9.91
N ALA A 186 -10.97 -6.71 -8.79
CA ALA A 186 -11.95 -6.10 -7.89
C ALA A 186 -11.43 -4.75 -7.33
N GLY A 187 -10.17 -4.70 -6.92
CA GLY A 187 -9.51 -3.47 -6.49
C GLY A 187 -9.38 -2.41 -7.59
N ARG A 188 -9.08 -2.84 -8.82
CA ARG A 188 -9.02 -1.95 -9.99
C ARG A 188 -10.40 -1.40 -10.39
N GLY A 189 -11.49 -2.09 -10.02
CA GLY A 189 -12.86 -1.61 -10.20
C GLY A 189 -13.24 -0.43 -9.29
N ILE A 190 -12.42 -0.10 -8.30
CA ILE A 190 -12.62 1.06 -7.43
C ILE A 190 -12.22 2.32 -8.20
N ASN A 191 -13.21 3.12 -8.56
CA ASN A 191 -12.97 4.47 -9.06
C ASN A 191 -12.62 5.38 -7.88
N GLY A 192 -11.43 5.98 -7.94
CA GLY A 192 -10.95 6.97 -6.96
C GLY A 192 -11.51 8.36 -7.18
#